data_AF-A0A2V4NPE9-F1
#
_entry.id   AF-A0A2V4NPE9-F1
#
_cell.length_a   1.000
_cell.length_b   1.000
_cell.length_c   1.000
_cell.angle_alpha   90.00
_cell.angle_beta   90.00
_cell.angle_gamma   90.00
#
_symmetry.space_group_name_H-M   'P 1'
#
loop_
_entity.id
_entity.type
_entity.pdbx_description
1 polymer ?
#
loop_
_entity_poly.entity_id
_entity_poly.type
_entity_poly.pdbx_seq_one_letter_code
_entity_poly.pdbx_strand_id
1 'polypeptide(L)'
;MGTSEGSAVSTAAAPLVRLVAAYPEGITVAELLEAARDRFKRVPAQRLTMLLEQALSARLLHERDGLLFVVGGEGRTGPEPQDGLEPRRGARAVAIDVETVVHTTAAAPYVERRIFQIGAVRTGTDAAWVAGQPRIEVFLSLPGEDWVIHDRALRERQQVEATDPRTALERVHAFCTGTDVLLAHNGIAADFPLLDEACGRENLPVLPGERVDSLYLAHCVWPLARSHRLAMLADSCGADRSGLRWHDAADDAELLVRVMAQAADEFAGWPGELRALVSAVCLDSPAWNVLRQLAGGPADVAEMDGATDA
;
A
#
# COMPACT_ATOMS: atom_id res chain seq x y z
N MET A 1 -20.70 -6.03 -24.11
CA MET A 1 -21.01 -6.34 -22.71
C MET A 1 -20.25 -7.59 -22.33
N GLY A 2 -19.20 -7.42 -21.53
CA GLY A 2 -18.35 -8.49 -21.02
C GLY A 2 -17.49 -7.83 -19.95
N THR A 3 -17.90 -7.99 -18.70
CA THR A 3 -17.25 -7.43 -17.51
C THR A 3 -15.90 -8.13 -17.30
N SER A 4 -14.81 -7.39 -17.48
CA SER A 4 -13.46 -7.80 -17.11
C SER A 4 -13.28 -7.60 -15.61
N GLU A 5 -13.86 -8.48 -14.80
CA GLU A 5 -13.52 -8.62 -13.38
C GLU A 5 -12.22 -9.45 -13.24
N GLY A 6 -11.10 -8.84 -13.62
CA GLY A 6 -9.77 -9.31 -13.21
C GLY A 6 -9.48 -8.82 -11.79
N SER A 7 -10.24 -9.33 -10.82
CA SER A 7 -10.06 -9.05 -9.40
C SER A 7 -8.64 -9.38 -8.99
N ALA A 8 -7.99 -8.49 -8.24
CA ALA A 8 -6.71 -8.72 -7.58
C ALA A 8 -6.81 -9.99 -6.72
N VAL A 9 -6.37 -11.12 -7.27
CA VAL A 9 -6.51 -12.40 -6.61
C VAL A 9 -5.53 -12.45 -5.43
N SER A 10 -6.09 -12.64 -4.24
CA SER A 10 -5.43 -12.72 -2.95
C SER A 10 -4.12 -13.54 -3.02
N THR A 11 -2.98 -12.84 -2.90
CA THR A 11 -1.63 -13.42 -2.80
C THR A 11 -1.52 -14.42 -1.63
N ALA A 12 -2.41 -14.30 -0.65
CA ALA A 12 -2.51 -15.15 0.54
C ALA A 12 -2.81 -16.63 0.24
N ALA A 13 -3.55 -16.92 -0.83
CA ALA A 13 -3.95 -18.28 -1.20
C ALA A 13 -2.88 -19.01 -2.04
N ALA A 14 -1.88 -18.29 -2.56
CA ALA A 14 -0.84 -18.84 -3.43
C ALA A 14 -0.07 -20.03 -2.82
N PRO A 15 0.25 -20.07 -1.51
CA PRO A 15 0.89 -21.24 -0.90
C PRO A 15 0.02 -22.51 -0.96
N LEU A 16 -1.30 -22.40 -0.78
CA LEU A 16 -2.24 -23.52 -0.89
C LEU A 16 -2.40 -23.97 -2.34
N VAL A 17 -2.46 -23.04 -3.29
CA VAL A 17 -2.52 -23.35 -4.73
C VAL A 17 -1.27 -24.11 -5.18
N ARG A 18 -0.07 -23.69 -4.73
CA ARG A 18 1.18 -24.40 -4.99
C ARG A 18 1.20 -25.80 -4.38
N LEU A 19 0.57 -25.97 -3.22
CA LEU A 19 0.49 -27.27 -2.58
C LEU A 19 -0.39 -28.22 -3.40
N VAL A 20 -1.53 -27.75 -3.92
CA VAL A 20 -2.37 -28.53 -4.85
C VAL A 20 -1.63 -28.83 -6.16
N ALA A 21 -0.85 -27.87 -6.68
CA ALA A 21 -0.06 -28.05 -7.91
C ALA A 21 0.97 -29.19 -7.82
N ALA A 22 1.41 -29.56 -6.62
CA ALA A 22 2.33 -30.68 -6.41
C ALA A 22 1.65 -32.07 -6.55
N TYR A 23 0.31 -32.11 -6.65
CA TYR A 23 -0.50 -33.33 -6.81
C TYR A 23 -1.26 -33.27 -8.14
N PRO A 24 -0.62 -33.59 -9.27
CA PRO A 24 -1.23 -33.49 -10.60
C PRO A 24 -2.46 -34.41 -10.79
N GLU A 25 -2.53 -35.51 -10.04
CA GLU A 25 -3.69 -36.42 -10.00
C GLU A 25 -4.85 -35.89 -9.13
N GLY A 26 -4.68 -34.72 -8.51
CA GLY A 26 -5.61 -34.12 -7.57
C GLY A 26 -5.33 -34.53 -6.12
N ILE A 27 -5.79 -33.69 -5.19
CA ILE A 27 -5.65 -33.92 -3.74
C ILE A 27 -6.98 -33.65 -3.06
N THR A 28 -7.37 -34.47 -2.08
CA THR A 28 -8.60 -34.19 -1.31
C THR A 28 -8.39 -32.98 -0.39
N VAL A 29 -9.48 -32.34 0.04
CA VAL A 29 -9.42 -31.26 1.04
C VAL A 29 -8.74 -31.71 2.34
N ALA A 30 -9.00 -32.95 2.77
CA ALA A 30 -8.43 -33.49 4.01
C ALA A 30 -6.90 -33.65 3.91
N GLU A 31 -6.42 -34.26 2.81
CA GLU A 31 -4.99 -34.43 2.54
C GLU A 31 -4.30 -33.09 2.34
N LEU A 32 -4.94 -32.14 1.65
CA LEU A 32 -4.43 -30.78 1.47
C LEU A 32 -4.24 -30.07 2.81
N LEU A 33 -5.24 -30.15 3.70
CA LEU A 33 -5.17 -29.53 5.02
C LEU A 33 -4.14 -30.21 5.93
N GLU A 34 -3.94 -31.52 5.80
CA GLU A 34 -2.90 -32.25 6.53
C GLU A 34 -1.49 -31.86 6.05
N ALA A 35 -1.27 -31.88 4.74
CA ALA A 35 0.00 -31.48 4.15
C ALA A 35 0.30 -29.98 4.37
N ALA A 36 -0.73 -29.13 4.38
CA ALA A 36 -0.60 -27.73 4.75
C ALA A 36 -0.25 -27.54 6.24
N ARG A 37 -0.79 -28.35 7.17
CA ARG A 37 -0.41 -28.28 8.59
C ARG A 37 1.02 -28.73 8.82
N ASP A 38 1.47 -29.78 8.15
CA ASP A 38 2.85 -30.25 8.29
C ASP A 38 3.85 -29.23 7.74
N ARG A 39 3.53 -28.60 6.60
CA ARG A 39 4.35 -27.54 6.00
C ARG A 39 4.24 -26.20 6.72
N PHE A 40 3.09 -25.87 7.30
CA PHE A 40 2.80 -24.59 7.97
C PHE A 40 2.40 -24.80 9.44
N LYS A 41 3.31 -25.36 10.25
CA LYS A 41 3.12 -25.86 11.63
C LYS A 41 2.47 -24.91 12.66
N ARG A 42 2.27 -23.63 12.33
CA ARG A 42 1.71 -22.60 13.22
C ARG A 42 0.47 -21.89 12.67
N VAL A 43 -0.03 -22.28 11.48
CA VAL A 43 -1.23 -21.67 10.91
C VAL A 43 -2.49 -22.34 11.48
N PRO A 44 -3.45 -21.58 12.06
CA PRO A 44 -4.70 -22.15 12.55
C PRO A 44 -5.49 -22.84 11.44
N ALA A 45 -6.12 -23.99 11.75
CA ALA A 45 -6.90 -24.76 10.78
C ALA A 45 -8.01 -23.91 10.11
N GLN A 46 -8.65 -23.04 10.87
CA GLN A 46 -9.69 -22.13 10.36
C GLN A 46 -9.15 -21.17 9.29
N ARG A 47 -7.89 -20.71 9.42
CA ARG A 47 -7.26 -19.83 8.42
C ARG A 47 -6.98 -20.59 7.13
N LEU A 48 -6.55 -21.86 7.21
CA LEU A 48 -6.33 -22.70 6.04
C LEU A 48 -7.65 -22.97 5.28
N THR A 49 -8.73 -23.25 6.02
CA THR A 49 -10.07 -23.42 5.42
C THR A 49 -10.53 -22.16 4.69
N MET A 50 -10.40 -20.99 5.32
CA MET A 50 -10.77 -19.73 4.69
C MET A 50 -9.93 -19.41 3.45
N LEU A 51 -8.63 -19.69 3.47
CA LEU A 51 -7.77 -19.49 2.30
C LEU A 51 -8.12 -20.43 1.14
N LEU A 52 -8.53 -21.67 1.44
CA LEU A 52 -9.04 -22.61 0.44
C LEU A 52 -10.34 -22.11 -0.19
N GLU A 53 -11.30 -21.64 0.62
CA GLU A 53 -12.55 -21.05 0.13
C GLU A 53 -12.29 -19.83 -0.76
N GLN A 54 -11.32 -18.98 -0.40
CA GLN A 54 -10.88 -17.85 -1.21
C GLN A 54 -10.28 -18.31 -2.54
N ALA A 55 -9.44 -19.36 -2.54
CA ALA A 55 -8.84 -19.90 -3.76
C ALA A 55 -9.88 -20.48 -4.74
N LEU A 56 -10.90 -21.16 -4.21
CA LEU A 56 -12.02 -21.69 -4.99
C LEU A 56 -12.90 -20.56 -5.54
N SER A 57 -13.23 -19.58 -4.70
CA SER A 57 -14.05 -18.42 -5.10
C SER A 57 -13.35 -17.57 -6.17
N ALA A 58 -12.02 -17.44 -6.07
CA ALA A 58 -11.19 -16.74 -7.05
C ALA A 58 -10.87 -17.57 -8.30
N ARG A 59 -11.39 -18.80 -8.42
CA ARG A 59 -11.15 -19.73 -9.54
C ARG A 59 -9.66 -20.04 -9.78
N LEU A 60 -8.85 -20.03 -8.72
CA LEU A 60 -7.47 -20.52 -8.77
C LEU A 60 -7.43 -22.04 -8.65
N LEU A 61 -8.37 -22.60 -7.89
CA LEU A 61 -8.60 -24.02 -7.75
C LEU A 61 -10.00 -24.36 -8.26
N HIS A 62 -10.17 -25.60 -8.70
CA HIS A 62 -11.47 -26.18 -8.96
C HIS A 62 -11.55 -27.57 -8.31
N GLU A 63 -12.76 -27.97 -7.95
CA GLU A 63 -13.04 -29.28 -7.38
C GLU A 63 -13.71 -30.16 -8.44
N ARG A 64 -13.21 -31.39 -8.61
CA ARG A 64 -13.78 -32.43 -9.46
C ARG A 64 -13.71 -33.76 -8.71
N ASP A 65 -14.87 -34.41 -8.55
CA ASP A 65 -14.99 -35.71 -7.87
C ASP A 65 -14.38 -35.75 -6.45
N GLY A 66 -14.49 -34.64 -5.70
CA GLY A 66 -13.95 -34.51 -4.33
C GLY A 66 -12.44 -34.25 -4.27
N LEU A 67 -11.79 -34.08 -5.42
CA LEU A 67 -10.38 -33.74 -5.55
C LEU A 67 -10.22 -32.29 -6.02
N LEU A 68 -9.22 -31.60 -5.47
CA LEU A 68 -8.85 -30.26 -5.84
C LEU A 68 -7.77 -30.29 -6.92
N PHE A 69 -7.94 -29.41 -7.92
CA PHE A 69 -7.03 -29.24 -9.04
C PHE A 69 -6.77 -27.75 -9.27
N VAL A 70 -5.58 -27.42 -9.77
CA VAL A 70 -5.29 -26.06 -10.24
C VAL A 70 -6.01 -25.82 -11.57
N VAL A 71 -6.69 -24.68 -11.68
CA VAL A 71 -7.37 -24.30 -12.93
C VAL A 71 -6.32 -24.07 -14.03
N GLY A 72 -6.39 -24.86 -15.11
CA GLY A 72 -5.44 -24.81 -16.24
C GLY A 72 -4.42 -25.97 -16.31
N GLY A 73 -4.57 -27.01 -15.48
CA GLY A 73 -3.60 -28.11 -15.34
C GLY A 73 -3.71 -29.32 -16.28
N GLU A 74 -4.61 -29.36 -17.26
CA GLU A 74 -4.64 -30.47 -18.23
C GLU A 74 -3.59 -30.25 -19.35
N GLY A 75 -2.46 -30.96 -19.24
CA GLY A 75 -1.67 -31.37 -20.40
C GLY A 75 -0.68 -30.36 -21.00
N ARG A 76 0.22 -29.79 -20.19
CA ARG A 76 1.46 -29.20 -20.72
C ARG A 76 2.68 -29.91 -20.14
N THR A 77 3.37 -30.65 -20.99
CA THR A 77 4.80 -30.94 -20.85
C THR A 77 5.49 -29.66 -20.41
N GLY A 78 6.29 -29.77 -19.34
CA GLY A 78 6.81 -28.64 -18.59
C GLY A 78 7.36 -27.54 -19.51
N PRO A 79 7.08 -26.26 -19.21
CA PRO A 79 7.74 -25.19 -19.95
C PRO A 79 9.24 -25.36 -19.70
N GLU A 80 10.01 -25.49 -20.79
CA GLU A 80 11.43 -25.12 -20.76
C GLU A 80 11.56 -23.79 -20.00
N PRO A 81 12.63 -23.58 -19.21
CA PRO A 81 12.81 -22.36 -18.45
C PRO A 81 12.76 -21.18 -19.43
N GLN A 82 11.62 -20.51 -19.46
CA GLN A 82 11.49 -19.24 -20.13
C GLN A 82 12.25 -18.25 -19.26
N ASP A 83 13.53 -18.08 -19.60
CA ASP A 83 14.29 -16.86 -19.34
C ASP A 83 13.51 -15.70 -19.95
N GLY A 84 12.56 -15.21 -19.17
CA GLY A 84 11.52 -14.30 -19.60
C GLY A 84 10.62 -13.91 -18.43
N LEU A 85 11.19 -13.83 -17.22
CA LEU A 85 10.60 -12.99 -16.19
C LEU A 85 10.68 -11.57 -16.73
N GLU A 86 9.55 -11.05 -17.21
CA GLU A 86 9.35 -9.60 -17.30
C GLU A 86 9.93 -9.00 -16.01
N PRO A 87 10.89 -8.05 -16.12
CA PRO A 87 11.58 -7.54 -14.95
C PRO A 87 10.54 -7.14 -13.91
N ARG A 88 10.58 -7.76 -12.72
CA ARG A 88 9.63 -7.47 -11.65
C ARG A 88 9.67 -5.96 -11.43
N ARG A 89 8.58 -5.29 -11.81
CA ARG A 89 8.42 -3.86 -11.64
C ARG A 89 8.59 -3.58 -10.15
N GLY A 90 9.50 -2.65 -9.82
CA GLY A 90 9.73 -2.25 -8.44
C GLY A 90 8.45 -1.71 -7.80
N ALA A 91 8.42 -1.70 -6.48
CA ALA A 91 7.31 -1.14 -5.71
C ALA A 91 7.10 0.33 -6.07
N ARG A 92 5.85 0.73 -6.28
CA ARG A 92 5.48 2.12 -6.53
C ARG A 92 4.49 2.60 -5.49
N ALA A 93 4.98 3.42 -4.56
CA ALA A 93 4.16 4.07 -3.56
C ALA A 93 4.10 5.59 -3.78
N VAL A 94 2.99 6.20 -3.42
CA VAL A 94 2.85 7.67 -3.34
C VAL A 94 2.56 8.04 -1.90
N ALA A 95 3.46 8.78 -1.27
CA ALA A 95 3.16 9.50 -0.04
C ALA A 95 2.31 10.72 -0.39
N ILE A 96 1.20 10.94 0.31
CA ILE A 96 0.28 12.05 0.08
C ILE A 96 -0.12 12.69 1.42
N ASP A 97 -0.28 14.00 1.40
CA ASP A 97 -0.78 14.81 2.50
C ASP A 97 -1.66 15.93 1.95
N VAL A 98 -2.63 16.41 2.74
CA VAL A 98 -3.53 17.50 2.34
C VAL A 98 -3.65 18.58 3.41
N GLU A 99 -3.61 19.83 2.97
CA GLU A 99 -3.95 20.95 3.84
C GLU A 99 -5.39 21.40 3.60
N THR A 100 -6.10 21.65 4.70
CA THR A 100 -7.53 21.98 4.67
C THR A 100 -7.87 23.24 5.45
N VAL A 101 -8.90 23.93 4.96
CA VAL A 101 -9.63 24.96 5.70
C VAL A 101 -10.93 24.37 6.23
N VAL A 102 -11.33 24.82 7.42
CA VAL A 102 -12.54 24.37 8.10
C VAL A 102 -13.53 25.53 8.17
N HIS A 103 -14.76 25.29 7.76
CA HIS A 103 -15.86 26.24 7.86
C HIS A 103 -16.98 25.65 8.72
N THR A 104 -17.47 26.38 9.71
CA THR A 104 -18.57 25.92 10.57
C THR A 104 -19.92 26.09 9.89
N THR A 105 -20.81 25.11 9.98
CA THR A 105 -22.14 25.14 9.38
C THR A 105 -23.23 24.97 10.43
N ALA A 106 -24.46 25.40 10.12
CA ALA A 106 -25.58 25.37 11.06
C ALA A 106 -26.23 23.98 11.23
N ALA A 107 -25.81 22.99 10.44
CA ALA A 107 -26.37 21.64 10.45
C ALA A 107 -25.26 20.60 10.53
N ALA A 108 -25.55 19.44 11.12
CA ALA A 108 -24.61 18.32 11.21
C ALA A 108 -24.01 17.98 9.83
N PRO A 109 -22.69 17.76 9.71
CA PRO A 109 -21.71 17.56 10.79
C PRO A 109 -21.16 18.84 11.45
N TYR A 110 -21.78 20.01 11.22
CA TYR A 110 -21.44 21.34 11.78
C TYR A 110 -20.10 21.91 11.34
N VAL A 111 -19.32 21.14 10.61
CA VAL A 111 -18.08 21.56 9.97
C VAL A 111 -18.05 21.03 8.56
N GLU A 112 -17.56 21.87 7.67
CA GLU A 112 -17.25 21.52 6.29
C GLU A 112 -15.76 21.77 6.07
N ARG A 113 -15.10 20.85 5.38
CA ARG A 113 -13.67 20.93 5.09
C ARG A 113 -13.45 21.07 3.59
N ARG A 114 -12.53 21.95 3.22
CA ARG A 114 -12.07 22.11 1.84
C ARG A 114 -10.55 21.99 1.78
N ILE A 115 -10.08 21.16 0.87
CA ILE A 115 -8.65 21.04 0.57
C ILE A 115 -8.24 22.28 -0.22
N PHE A 116 -7.15 22.92 0.19
CA PHE A 116 -6.56 24.04 -0.55
C PHE A 116 -5.17 23.72 -1.08
N GLN A 117 -4.50 22.69 -0.58
CA GLN A 117 -3.21 22.20 -1.06
C GLN A 117 -3.18 20.67 -0.99
N ILE A 118 -2.61 20.03 -2.02
CA ILE A 118 -2.27 18.60 -2.01
C ILE A 118 -0.79 18.48 -2.35
N GLY A 119 -0.05 17.77 -1.51
CA GLY A 119 1.34 17.41 -1.73
C GLY A 119 1.46 15.91 -1.91
N ALA A 120 2.24 15.48 -2.90
CA ALA A 120 2.50 14.06 -3.10
C ALA A 120 3.91 13.77 -3.58
N VAL A 121 4.51 12.69 -3.08
CA VAL A 121 5.88 12.26 -3.38
C VAL A 121 5.88 10.79 -3.78
N ARG A 122 6.49 10.48 -4.93
CA ARG A 122 6.71 9.10 -5.36
C ARG A 122 7.88 8.49 -4.59
N THR A 123 7.70 7.26 -4.14
CA THR A 123 8.74 6.47 -3.47
C THR A 123 8.58 4.98 -3.81
N GLY A 124 9.57 4.18 -3.45
CA GLY A 124 9.60 2.74 -3.70
C GLY A 124 10.84 2.29 -4.49
N THR A 125 10.86 1.01 -4.87
CA THR A 125 12.04 0.38 -5.49
C THR A 125 12.09 0.54 -7.01
N ASP A 126 11.03 1.06 -7.64
CA ASP A 126 11.06 1.45 -9.04
C ASP A 126 11.68 2.86 -9.23
N ALA A 127 13.01 2.89 -9.27
CA ALA A 127 13.77 4.13 -9.37
C ALA A 127 13.44 4.96 -10.63
N ALA A 128 13.10 4.30 -11.75
CA ALA A 128 12.76 5.00 -12.99
C ALA A 128 11.41 5.72 -12.88
N TRP A 129 10.41 5.07 -12.28
CA TRP A 129 9.09 5.68 -12.07
C TRP A 129 9.14 6.81 -11.04
N VAL A 130 9.92 6.65 -9.97
CA VAL A 130 10.16 7.72 -8.97
C VAL A 130 10.86 8.91 -9.64
N ALA A 131 11.95 8.68 -10.37
CA ALA A 131 12.73 9.75 -11.01
C ALA A 131 11.95 10.51 -12.09
N GLY A 132 11.01 9.85 -12.78
CA GLY A 132 10.22 10.48 -13.85
C GLY A 132 9.35 11.65 -13.38
N GLN A 133 8.83 11.59 -12.15
CA GLN A 133 8.11 12.71 -11.53
C GLN A 133 8.13 12.53 -10.00
N PRO A 134 9.20 12.98 -9.31
CA PRO A 134 9.42 12.61 -7.91
C PRO A 134 8.41 13.23 -6.95
N ARG A 135 7.92 14.43 -7.26
CA ARG A 135 6.94 15.14 -6.45
C ARG A 135 5.97 15.94 -7.30
N ILE A 136 4.79 16.18 -6.75
CA ILE A 136 3.85 17.18 -7.22
C ILE A 136 3.31 17.97 -6.04
N GLU A 137 2.99 19.23 -6.33
CA GLU A 137 2.27 20.12 -5.45
C GLU A 137 1.17 20.78 -6.28
N VAL A 138 -0.05 20.80 -5.76
CA VAL A 138 -1.18 21.49 -6.38
C VAL A 138 -1.94 22.30 -5.35
N PHE A 139 -2.34 23.52 -5.74
CA PHE A 139 -3.24 24.37 -4.98
C PHE A 139 -4.63 24.35 -5.61
N LEU A 140 -5.66 24.30 -4.77
CA LEU A 140 -7.05 24.25 -5.19
C LEU A 140 -7.72 25.60 -4.89
N SER A 141 -8.57 26.06 -5.80
CA SER A 141 -9.40 27.22 -5.55
C SER A 141 -10.48 26.89 -4.52
N LEU A 142 -10.76 27.84 -3.64
CA LEU A 142 -11.77 27.72 -2.60
C LEU A 142 -13.11 28.32 -3.07
N PRO A 143 -14.27 27.85 -2.57
CA PRO A 143 -15.59 28.26 -3.08
C PRO A 143 -15.95 29.75 -2.89
N GLY A 144 -15.22 30.48 -2.04
CA GLY A 144 -15.49 31.88 -1.73
C GLY A 144 -14.51 32.45 -0.70
N GLU A 145 -14.66 33.74 -0.38
CA GLU A 145 -13.73 34.48 0.49
C GLU A 145 -13.82 34.10 1.98
N ASP A 146 -14.92 33.46 2.40
CA ASP A 146 -15.14 33.03 3.79
C ASP A 146 -14.24 31.84 4.20
N TRP A 147 -13.52 31.24 3.24
CA TRP A 147 -12.60 30.14 3.46
C TRP A 147 -11.18 30.65 3.73
N VAL A 148 -10.89 30.93 4.99
CA VAL A 148 -9.65 31.60 5.39
C VAL A 148 -8.51 30.60 5.64
N ILE A 149 -7.48 30.64 4.79
CA ILE A 149 -6.17 30.05 5.09
C ILE A 149 -5.47 30.99 6.07
N HIS A 150 -5.10 30.52 7.27
CA HIS A 150 -4.49 31.37 8.30
C HIS A 150 -3.00 31.64 8.08
N ASP A 151 -2.27 30.68 7.53
CA ASP A 151 -0.88 30.89 7.16
C ASP A 151 -0.78 31.89 6.00
N ARG A 152 0.02 32.95 6.19
CA ARG A 152 0.14 34.03 5.21
C ARG A 152 0.87 33.58 3.95
N ALA A 153 1.96 32.82 4.09
CA ALA A 153 2.77 32.40 2.96
C ALA A 153 1.99 31.40 2.08
N LEU A 154 1.28 30.45 2.69
CA LEU A 154 0.43 29.51 1.95
C LEU A 154 -0.76 30.21 1.30
N ARG A 155 -1.38 31.19 1.97
CA ARG A 155 -2.45 31.98 1.36
C ARG A 155 -1.98 32.74 0.12
N GLU A 156 -0.83 33.41 0.21
CA GLU A 156 -0.24 34.15 -0.91
C GLU A 156 0.10 33.22 -2.08
N ARG A 157 0.63 32.02 -1.81
CA ARG A 157 0.88 31.00 -2.83
C ARG A 157 -0.42 30.48 -3.45
N GLN A 158 -1.39 30.12 -2.61
CA GLN A 158 -2.69 29.62 -3.07
C GLN A 158 -3.40 30.64 -3.97
N GLN A 159 -3.36 31.93 -3.65
CA GLN A 159 -3.96 32.98 -4.49
C GLN A 159 -3.34 33.08 -5.89
N VAL A 160 -2.06 32.72 -6.03
CA VAL A 160 -1.32 32.80 -7.30
C VAL A 160 -1.40 31.49 -8.08
N GLU A 161 -1.31 30.35 -7.39
CA GLU A 161 -1.09 29.04 -8.00
C GLU A 161 -2.36 28.19 -8.11
N ALA A 162 -3.45 28.56 -7.42
CA ALA A 162 -4.66 27.74 -7.37
C ALA A 162 -5.31 27.55 -8.74
N THR A 163 -5.66 26.31 -9.03
CA THR A 163 -6.52 25.94 -10.16
C THR A 163 -7.88 25.46 -9.68
N ASP A 164 -8.83 25.29 -10.59
CA ASP A 164 -10.11 24.68 -10.23
C ASP A 164 -9.90 23.27 -9.63
N PRO A 165 -10.77 22.84 -8.68
CA PRO A 165 -10.59 21.58 -7.97
C PRO A 165 -10.53 20.36 -8.90
N ARG A 166 -11.33 20.31 -9.96
CA ARG A 166 -11.31 19.20 -10.92
C ARG A 166 -9.95 19.10 -11.59
N THR A 167 -9.44 20.19 -12.17
CA THR A 167 -8.13 20.20 -12.83
C THR A 167 -7.00 19.82 -11.86
N ALA A 168 -7.04 20.31 -10.63
CA ALA A 168 -6.05 19.94 -9.61
C ALA A 168 -6.09 18.44 -9.30
N LEU A 169 -7.28 17.87 -9.07
CA LEU A 169 -7.45 16.45 -8.79
C LEU A 169 -7.09 15.57 -9.99
N GLU A 170 -7.41 15.97 -11.22
CA GLU A 170 -6.98 15.28 -12.44
C GLU A 170 -5.45 15.22 -12.56
N ARG A 171 -4.74 16.29 -12.18
CA ARG A 171 -3.27 16.30 -12.09
C ARG A 171 -2.75 15.33 -11.05
N VAL A 172 -3.41 15.22 -9.89
CA VAL A 172 -3.05 14.24 -8.85
C VAL A 172 -3.32 12.81 -9.34
N HIS A 173 -4.44 12.54 -10.03
CA HIS A 173 -4.69 11.25 -10.67
C HIS A 173 -3.61 10.86 -11.67
N ALA A 174 -3.22 11.80 -12.54
CA ALA A 174 -2.14 11.58 -13.51
C ALA A 174 -0.83 11.24 -12.77
N PHE A 175 -0.50 11.98 -11.71
CA PHE A 175 0.65 11.71 -10.87
C PHE A 175 0.61 10.33 -10.21
N CYS A 176 -0.56 9.86 -9.76
CA CYS A 176 -0.74 8.56 -9.14
C CYS A 176 -0.86 7.39 -10.15
N THR A 177 -0.70 7.64 -11.46
CA THR A 177 -0.81 6.56 -12.47
C THR A 177 0.23 5.47 -12.24
N GLY A 178 -0.25 4.24 -12.07
CA GLY A 178 0.60 3.08 -11.80
C GLY A 178 1.11 3.00 -10.35
N THR A 179 0.42 3.65 -9.42
CA THR A 179 0.69 3.50 -7.99
C THR A 179 0.12 2.18 -7.49
N ASP A 180 0.92 1.42 -6.74
CA ASP A 180 0.47 0.21 -6.05
C ASP A 180 -0.10 0.57 -4.67
N VAL A 181 0.54 1.52 -3.97
CA VAL A 181 0.17 1.96 -2.62
C VAL A 181 0.07 3.49 -2.51
N LEU A 182 -1.04 3.96 -1.96
CA LEU A 182 -1.22 5.34 -1.53
C LEU A 182 -1.00 5.42 -0.01
N LEU A 183 0.07 6.10 0.39
CA LEU A 183 0.54 6.21 1.76
C LEU A 183 0.21 7.60 2.31
N ALA A 184 -0.39 7.66 3.50
CA ALA A 184 -0.55 8.91 4.24
C ALA A 184 -0.27 8.69 5.73
N HIS A 185 -0.04 9.76 6.49
CA HIS A 185 0.19 9.67 7.93
C HIS A 185 -1.08 10.04 8.69
N ASN A 186 -1.68 9.08 9.41
CA ASN A 186 -3.05 9.19 9.93
C ASN A 186 -4.10 9.32 8.81
N GLY A 187 -3.78 8.79 7.62
CA GLY A 187 -4.58 8.97 6.41
C GLY A 187 -5.95 8.34 6.45
N ILE A 188 -6.15 7.23 7.19
CA ILE A 188 -7.46 6.58 7.29
C ILE A 188 -8.47 7.50 7.97
N ALA A 189 -8.02 8.26 8.98
CA ALA A 189 -8.87 9.16 9.74
C ALA A 189 -8.89 10.61 9.19
N ALA A 190 -7.89 10.98 8.37
CA ALA A 190 -7.72 12.35 7.88
C ALA A 190 -7.75 12.44 6.35
N ASP A 191 -6.61 12.18 5.68
CA ASP A 191 -6.40 12.53 4.27
C ASP A 191 -7.32 11.78 3.31
N PHE A 192 -7.46 10.46 3.47
CA PHE A 192 -8.19 9.65 2.50
C PHE A 192 -9.69 9.99 2.42
N PRO A 193 -10.42 10.16 3.54
CA PRO A 193 -11.80 10.65 3.49
C PRO A 193 -11.94 12.02 2.82
N LEU A 194 -10.99 12.94 3.05
CA LEU A 194 -11.02 14.29 2.47
C LEU A 194 -10.79 14.25 0.96
N LEU A 195 -9.83 13.44 0.51
CA LEU A 195 -9.54 13.20 -0.90
C LEU A 195 -10.72 12.55 -1.61
N ASP A 196 -11.35 11.55 -0.99
CA ASP A 196 -12.54 10.89 -1.53
C ASP A 196 -13.71 11.86 -1.67
N GLU A 197 -13.93 12.69 -0.66
CA GLU A 197 -14.99 13.71 -0.70
C GLU A 197 -14.70 14.75 -1.79
N ALA A 198 -13.44 15.17 -1.95
CA ALA A 198 -13.04 16.10 -3.00
C ALA A 198 -13.23 15.49 -4.41
N CYS A 199 -12.78 14.25 -4.63
CA CYS A 199 -13.03 13.52 -5.88
C CYS A 199 -14.53 13.35 -6.14
N GLY A 200 -15.30 12.99 -5.11
CA GLY A 200 -16.75 12.81 -5.21
C GLY A 200 -17.49 14.08 -5.63
N ARG A 201 -17.13 15.24 -5.06
CA ARG A 201 -17.70 16.55 -5.48
C ARG A 201 -17.44 16.85 -6.95
N GLU A 202 -16.29 16.42 -7.47
CA GLU A 202 -15.90 16.60 -8.87
C GLU A 202 -16.27 15.40 -9.77
N ASN A 203 -17.05 14.42 -9.28
CA ASN A 203 -17.40 13.21 -10.03
C ASN A 203 -16.16 12.48 -10.61
N LEU A 204 -15.04 12.51 -9.89
CA LEU A 204 -13.82 11.78 -10.22
C LEU A 204 -13.77 10.47 -9.41
N PRO A 205 -13.12 9.41 -9.93
CA PRO A 205 -12.89 8.21 -9.14
C PRO A 205 -12.00 8.53 -7.93
N VAL A 206 -11.99 7.63 -6.94
CA VAL A 206 -11.01 7.70 -5.84
C VAL A 206 -9.60 7.51 -6.39
N LEU A 207 -8.59 8.09 -5.73
CA LEU A 207 -7.19 7.90 -6.13
C LEU A 207 -6.80 6.41 -6.14
N PRO A 208 -5.99 5.95 -7.12
CA PRO A 208 -5.62 4.56 -7.26
C PRO A 208 -4.59 4.13 -6.19
N GLY A 209 -4.49 2.82 -5.99
CA GLY A 209 -3.54 2.21 -5.07
C GLY A 209 -4.20 1.79 -3.75
N GLU A 210 -3.57 0.82 -3.08
CA GLU A 210 -4.00 0.36 -1.78
C GLU A 210 -3.63 1.39 -0.70
N ARG A 211 -4.57 1.69 0.19
CA ARG A 211 -4.39 2.74 1.20
C ARG A 211 -3.61 2.21 2.38
N VAL A 212 -2.49 2.85 2.68
CA VAL A 212 -1.66 2.55 3.84
C VAL A 212 -1.60 3.76 4.76
N ASP A 213 -1.90 3.52 6.02
CA ASP A 213 -1.67 4.48 7.09
C ASP A 213 -0.31 4.21 7.73
N SER A 214 0.62 5.15 7.58
CA SER A 214 1.95 5.04 8.19
C SER A 214 1.91 5.16 9.71
N LEU A 215 0.86 5.72 10.31
CA LEU A 215 0.73 5.80 11.76
C LEU A 215 0.66 4.40 12.40
N TYR A 216 0.02 3.45 11.71
CA TYR A 216 0.04 2.04 12.11
C TYR A 216 1.47 1.49 12.18
N LEU A 217 2.28 1.71 11.13
CA LEU A 217 3.67 1.27 11.10
C LEU A 217 4.51 1.99 12.16
N ALA A 218 4.27 3.28 12.39
CA ALA A 218 4.96 4.04 13.42
C ALA A 218 4.74 3.45 14.81
N HIS A 219 3.51 3.00 15.13
CA HIS A 219 3.23 2.32 16.39
C HIS A 219 3.90 0.94 16.49
N CYS A 220 4.06 0.23 15.38
CA CYS A 220 4.73 -1.07 15.37
C CYS A 220 6.25 -0.95 15.45
N VAL A 221 6.84 0.00 14.73
CA VAL A 221 8.30 0.17 14.61
C VAL A 221 8.85 0.90 15.82
N TRP A 222 8.16 1.95 16.28
CA TRP A 222 8.57 2.75 17.43
C TRP A 222 7.45 2.78 18.50
N PRO A 223 7.15 1.64 19.16
CA PRO A 223 6.08 1.56 20.15
C PRO A 223 6.31 2.44 21.38
N LEU A 224 7.57 2.81 21.66
CA LEU A 224 7.97 3.62 22.82
C LEU A 224 8.22 5.09 22.48
N ALA A 225 7.91 5.54 21.24
CA ALA A 225 8.03 6.95 20.88
C ALA A 225 7.12 7.82 21.77
N ARG A 226 7.62 8.99 22.19
CA ARG A 226 6.86 9.92 23.04
C ARG A 226 5.67 10.55 22.33
N SER A 227 5.73 10.61 21.00
CA SER A 227 4.67 11.11 20.14
C SER A 227 4.78 10.43 18.79
N HIS A 228 3.63 10.08 18.20
CA HIS A 228 3.54 9.55 16.85
C HIS A 228 3.03 10.59 15.85
N ARG A 229 2.98 11.88 16.22
CA ARG A 229 2.74 12.95 15.23
C ARG A 229 3.94 13.05 14.31
N LEU A 230 3.73 13.11 12.99
CA LEU A 230 4.78 13.03 11.97
C LEU A 230 6.04 13.84 12.29
N ALA A 231 5.90 15.15 12.55
CA ALA A 231 7.01 16.04 12.88
C ALA A 231 7.80 15.60 14.13
N MET A 232 7.10 15.17 15.19
CA MET A 232 7.74 14.74 16.44
C MET A 232 8.33 13.34 16.33
N LEU A 233 7.70 12.49 15.55
CA LEU A 233 8.21 11.17 15.24
C LEU A 233 9.51 11.28 14.46
N ALA A 234 9.55 12.13 13.42
CA ALA A 234 10.73 12.43 12.64
C ALA A 234 11.92 12.88 13.52
N ASP A 235 11.68 13.81 14.44
CA ASP A 235 12.70 14.25 15.40
C ASP A 235 13.20 13.09 16.29
N SER A 236 12.30 12.17 16.68
CA SER A 236 12.63 11.05 17.56
C SER A 236 13.36 9.90 16.88
N CYS A 237 13.08 9.63 15.60
CA CYS A 237 13.73 8.59 14.82
C CYS A 237 14.93 9.09 14.00
N GLY A 238 15.23 10.40 14.05
CA GLY A 238 16.37 10.99 13.35
C GLY A 238 16.14 11.23 11.85
N ALA A 239 14.88 11.31 11.40
CA ALA A 239 14.58 11.69 10.02
C ALA A 239 14.91 13.19 9.81
N ASP A 240 15.65 13.49 8.74
CA ASP A 240 16.05 14.87 8.45
C ASP A 240 14.85 15.73 8.03
N ARG A 241 14.67 16.86 8.71
CA ARG A 241 13.64 17.86 8.41
C ARG A 241 14.20 19.11 7.74
N SER A 242 15.49 19.12 7.42
CA SER A 242 16.12 20.25 6.76
C SER A 242 15.43 20.54 5.43
N GLY A 243 15.21 21.84 5.19
CA GLY A 243 14.55 22.32 3.97
C GLY A 243 13.03 22.13 3.92
N LEU A 244 12.39 21.62 4.97
CA LEU A 244 10.94 21.38 5.03
C LEU A 244 10.24 22.44 5.88
N ARG A 245 9.09 22.93 5.40
CA ARG A 245 8.20 23.82 6.15
C ARG A 245 7.10 23.02 6.80
N TRP A 246 6.72 23.44 8.00
CA TRP A 246 5.61 22.84 8.73
C TRP A 246 4.29 23.33 8.16
N HIS A 247 3.29 22.44 8.07
CA HIS A 247 1.97 22.72 7.51
C HIS A 247 1.99 23.05 6.02
N ASP A 248 2.92 22.46 5.28
CA ASP A 248 2.97 22.52 3.83
C ASP A 248 2.84 21.08 3.32
N ALA A 249 1.72 20.77 2.67
CA ALA A 249 1.37 19.40 2.31
C ALA A 249 2.47 18.70 1.48
N ALA A 250 3.19 19.45 0.62
CA ALA A 250 4.27 18.87 -0.18
C ALA A 250 5.49 18.53 0.66
N ASP A 251 5.82 19.39 1.63
CA ASP A 251 6.94 19.17 2.55
C ASP A 251 6.60 18.10 3.60
N ASP A 252 5.34 17.99 4.04
CA ASP A 252 4.87 16.95 4.97
C ASP A 252 4.80 15.56 4.28
N ALA A 253 4.40 15.48 3.01
CA ALA A 253 4.50 14.25 2.22
C ALA A 253 5.96 13.79 2.02
N GLU A 254 6.88 14.74 1.80
CA GLU A 254 8.33 14.47 1.73
C GLU A 254 8.86 13.99 3.08
N LEU A 255 8.45 14.61 4.19
CA LEU A 255 8.81 14.17 5.54
C LEU A 255 8.34 12.74 5.81
N LEU A 256 7.13 12.40 5.36
CA LEU A 256 6.59 11.04 5.45
C LEU A 256 7.48 10.03 4.72
N VAL A 257 7.96 10.34 3.51
CA VAL A 257 8.91 9.47 2.79
C VAL A 257 10.19 9.27 3.60
N ARG A 258 10.73 10.33 4.21
CA ARG A 258 11.94 10.24 5.06
C ARG A 258 11.71 9.39 6.31
N VAL A 259 10.57 9.53 6.96
CA VAL A 259 10.19 8.70 8.12
C VAL A 259 10.02 7.24 7.70
N MET A 260 9.44 6.96 6.54
CA MET A 260 9.34 5.59 6.03
C MET A 260 10.70 4.96 5.70
N ALA A 261 11.64 5.75 5.20
CA ALA A 261 13.02 5.28 5.01
C ALA A 261 13.66 4.92 6.35
N GLN A 262 13.51 5.75 7.39
CA GLN A 262 13.97 5.42 8.74
C GLN A 262 13.28 4.18 9.32
N ALA A 263 11.98 4.02 9.07
CA ALA A 263 11.27 2.82 9.50
C ALA A 263 11.79 1.57 8.79
N ALA A 264 12.16 1.69 7.52
CA ALA A 264 12.73 0.60 6.73
C ALA A 264 14.13 0.21 7.23
N ASP A 265 14.98 1.19 7.54
CA ASP A 265 16.31 0.97 8.11
C ASP A 265 16.22 0.32 9.50
N GLU A 266 15.33 0.82 10.36
CA GLU A 266 15.04 0.23 11.68
C GLU A 266 14.56 -1.22 11.53
N PHE A 267 13.60 -1.46 10.63
CA PHE A 267 13.10 -2.80 10.33
C PHE A 267 14.20 -3.71 9.77
N ALA A 268 15.11 -3.21 8.94
CA ALA A 268 16.25 -3.98 8.43
C ALA A 268 17.22 -4.38 9.54
N GLY A 269 17.38 -3.53 10.57
CA GLY A 269 18.23 -3.76 11.74
C GLY A 269 17.64 -4.74 12.77
N TRP A 270 16.37 -5.12 12.65
CA TRP A 270 15.75 -6.07 13.58
C TRP A 270 16.38 -7.47 13.51
N PRO A 271 16.34 -8.24 14.63
CA PRO A 271 16.75 -9.64 14.62
C PRO A 271 16.07 -10.43 13.50
N GLY A 272 16.83 -11.25 12.77
CA GLY A 272 16.34 -11.99 11.61
C GLY A 272 15.08 -12.82 11.90
N GLU A 273 15.02 -13.45 13.07
CA GLU A 273 13.84 -14.22 13.53
C GLU A 273 12.59 -13.35 13.69
N LEU A 274 12.74 -12.13 14.20
CA LEU A 274 11.62 -11.19 14.35
C LEU A 274 11.15 -10.70 12.97
N ARG A 275 12.08 -10.38 12.06
CA ARG A 275 11.74 -10.00 10.67
C ARG A 275 11.02 -11.13 9.95
N ALA A 276 11.48 -12.38 10.10
CA ALA A 276 10.86 -13.55 9.53
C ALA A 276 9.46 -13.79 10.10
N LEU A 277 9.29 -13.66 11.42
CA LEU A 277 7.98 -13.76 12.08
C LEU A 277 7.00 -12.72 11.54
N VAL A 278 7.38 -11.44 11.53
CA VAL A 278 6.55 -10.33 11.02
C VAL A 278 6.21 -10.55 9.55
N SER A 279 7.18 -10.97 8.74
CA SER A 279 6.95 -11.28 7.32
C SER A 279 5.94 -12.41 7.13
N ALA A 280 6.00 -13.45 7.95
CA ALA A 280 5.10 -14.58 7.88
C ALA A 280 3.67 -14.24 8.33
N VAL A 281 3.49 -13.44 9.39
CA VAL A 281 2.16 -13.10 9.92
C VAL A 281 1.52 -11.90 9.23
N CYS A 282 2.31 -11.06 8.56
CA CYS A 282 1.87 -9.86 7.84
C CYS A 282 2.17 -9.95 6.32
N LEU A 283 2.04 -11.13 5.73
CA LEU A 283 2.25 -11.34 4.29
C LEU A 283 1.28 -10.50 3.44
N ASP A 284 0.02 -10.45 3.86
CA ASP A 284 -1.07 -9.76 3.14
C ASP A 284 -1.21 -8.29 3.57
N SER A 285 -0.31 -7.78 4.42
CA SER A 285 -0.40 -6.40 4.88
C SER A 285 0.33 -5.48 3.89
N PRO A 286 -0.37 -4.53 3.26
CA PRO A 286 0.23 -3.62 2.27
C PRO A 286 1.25 -2.69 2.92
N ALA A 287 0.97 -2.30 4.16
CA ALA A 287 1.87 -1.50 5.00
C ALA A 287 3.21 -2.22 5.21
N TRP A 288 3.16 -3.47 5.66
CA TRP A 288 4.38 -4.25 5.86
C TRP A 288 5.05 -4.66 4.54
N ASN A 289 4.29 -4.84 3.45
CA ASN A 289 4.84 -5.09 2.12
C ASN A 289 5.71 -3.93 1.64
N VAL A 290 5.19 -2.70 1.70
CA VAL A 290 5.97 -1.50 1.35
C VAL A 290 7.20 -1.35 2.24
N LEU A 291 7.06 -1.53 3.56
CA LEU A 291 8.18 -1.42 4.49
C LEU A 291 9.30 -2.43 4.16
N ARG A 292 8.93 -3.69 3.90
CA ARG A 292 9.89 -4.74 3.51
C ARG A 292 10.62 -4.42 2.22
N GLN A 293 9.90 -3.93 1.22
CA GLN A 293 10.47 -3.56 -0.07
C GLN A 293 11.46 -2.39 0.07
N LEU A 294 11.10 -1.37 0.87
CA LEU A 294 11.99 -0.25 1.18
C LEU A 294 13.24 -0.69 1.96
N ALA A 295 13.10 -1.67 2.86
CA ALA A 295 14.20 -2.21 3.68
C ALA A 295 15.19 -3.08 2.88
N GLY A 296 15.05 -3.17 1.54
CA GLY A 296 15.85 -4.06 0.71
C GLY A 296 15.55 -5.54 0.95
N GLY A 297 14.38 -5.86 1.54
CA GLY A 297 13.92 -7.23 1.66
C GLY A 297 13.91 -7.89 0.27
N PRO A 298 14.30 -9.16 0.15
CA PRO A 298 14.31 -9.83 -1.14
C PRO A 298 12.91 -9.70 -1.75
N ALA A 299 12.87 -9.32 -3.02
CA ALA A 299 11.71 -9.52 -3.87
C ALA A 299 11.55 -11.04 -4.16
N ASP A 300 11.55 -11.87 -3.11
CA ASP A 300 11.20 -13.29 -3.16
C ASP A 300 11.26 -13.93 -1.77
N VAL A 301 10.21 -14.69 -1.45
CA VAL A 301 10.33 -15.93 -0.70
C VAL A 301 10.33 -17.03 -1.76
N ALA A 302 11.48 -17.20 -2.42
CA ALA A 302 11.82 -18.34 -3.25
C ALA A 302 13.27 -18.70 -2.93
N GLU A 303 13.56 -20.00 -2.86
CA GLU A 303 14.84 -20.61 -2.46
C GLU A 303 15.13 -20.69 -0.96
N MET A 304 14.32 -21.50 -0.26
CA MET A 304 14.87 -22.45 0.70
C MET A 304 14.26 -23.82 0.38
N ASP A 305 14.94 -24.57 -0.49
CA ASP A 305 15.06 -26.04 -0.42
C ASP A 305 15.96 -26.49 -1.58
N GLY A 306 17.26 -26.45 -1.32
CA GLY A 306 18.32 -26.94 -2.19
C GLY A 306 19.55 -27.27 -1.36
N ALA A 307 19.38 -27.99 -0.25
CA ALA A 307 20.49 -28.50 0.54
C ALA A 307 20.08 -29.76 1.31
N THR A 308 20.04 -30.88 0.60
CA THR A 308 20.39 -32.19 1.18
C THR A 308 21.05 -33.02 0.08
N ASP A 309 22.39 -32.94 0.03
CA ASP A 309 23.22 -34.05 -0.44
C ASP A 309 23.51 -34.95 0.78
N ALA A 310 22.95 -36.16 0.74
CA ALA A 310 23.51 -37.41 1.27
C ALA A 310 22.62 -38.58 0.84
#